data_AF-A0A452T3X9-F1
#
_entry.id   AF-A0A452T3X9-F1
#
_cell.length_a   1.000
_cell.length_b   1.000
_cell.length_c   1.000
_cell.angle_alpha   90.00
_cell.angle_beta   90.00
_cell.angle_gamma   90.00
#
_symmetry.space_group_name_H-M   'P 1'
#
loop_
_entity.id
_entity.type
_entity.pdbx_description
1 polymer ?
#
loop_
_entity_poly.entity_id
_entity_poly.type
_entity_poly.pdbx_seq_one_letter_code
_entity_poly.pdbx_strand_id
1 'polypeptide(L)'
;MAGTPASLSGQDEGSFAYLTIKDRIPQILTKAIDTLHRHKSEFFEKHGEKGTEAEKKAISLLSKLRNELQTDKPIIPFVEKFVDTDIWNQYLEYQQSLLNENDGKPRWFYSPWLFVECYMYRRIHEAIIQR
;
A
#
# COMPACT_ATOMS: atom_id res chain seq x y z
N MET A 1 -24.99 2.14 26.42
CA MET A 1 -24.52 3.03 25.32
C MET A 1 -24.24 2.14 24.12
N ALA A 2 -24.75 2.47 22.92
CA ALA A 2 -24.42 1.71 21.72
C ALA A 2 -22.92 1.85 21.43
N GLY A 3 -22.22 0.74 21.21
CA GLY A 3 -20.80 0.75 20.86
C GLY A 3 -20.57 1.36 19.47
N THR A 4 -19.33 1.74 19.19
CA THR A 4 -18.92 2.20 17.85
C THR A 4 -19.14 1.06 16.84
N PRO A 5 -19.77 1.33 15.68
CA PRO A 5 -19.98 0.32 14.65
C PRO A 5 -18.65 -0.16 14.05
N ALA A 6 -18.68 -1.33 13.42
CA ALA A 6 -17.54 -1.87 12.69
C ALA A 6 -17.15 -0.94 11.52
N SER A 7 -15.85 -0.87 11.24
CA SER A 7 -15.31 -0.15 10.09
C SER A 7 -15.78 -0.78 8.78
N LEU A 8 -16.00 0.04 7.75
CA LEU A 8 -16.07 -0.45 6.38
C LEU A 8 -14.74 -1.15 6.04
N SER A 9 -14.83 -2.31 5.37
CA SER A 9 -13.68 -3.14 5.00
C SER A 9 -14.01 -3.94 3.74
N GLY A 10 -13.03 -4.67 3.21
CA GLY A 10 -13.23 -5.64 2.13
C GLY A 10 -13.81 -6.98 2.59
N GLN A 11 -14.37 -7.08 3.80
CA GLN A 11 -14.94 -8.35 4.29
C GLN A 11 -16.31 -8.63 3.67
N ASP A 12 -17.09 -7.58 3.38
CA ASP A 12 -18.34 -7.68 2.66
C ASP A 12 -18.10 -7.52 1.16
N GLU A 13 -18.20 -8.61 0.41
CA GLU A 13 -17.96 -8.63 -1.04
C GLU A 13 -18.99 -7.78 -1.84
N GLY A 14 -20.16 -7.51 -1.27
CA GLY A 14 -21.17 -6.64 -1.86
C GLY A 14 -20.89 -5.15 -1.62
N SER A 15 -19.93 -4.82 -0.78
CA SER A 15 -19.63 -3.45 -0.38
C SER A 15 -18.82 -2.69 -1.43
N PHE A 16 -18.96 -1.36 -1.40
CA PHE A 16 -18.14 -0.48 -2.21
C PHE A 16 -16.65 -0.51 -1.81
N ALA A 17 -16.35 -0.81 -0.54
CA ALA A 17 -14.99 -0.96 -0.05
C ALA A 17 -14.31 -2.16 -0.71
N TYR A 18 -14.98 -3.31 -0.78
CA TYR A 18 -14.48 -4.49 -1.51
C TYR A 18 -14.24 -4.19 -2.99
N LEU A 19 -15.21 -3.59 -3.69
CA LEU A 19 -15.04 -3.17 -5.08
C LEU A 19 -13.81 -2.27 -5.27
N THR A 20 -13.61 -1.32 -4.35
CA THR A 20 -12.50 -0.38 -4.42
C THR A 20 -11.16 -1.09 -4.21
N ILE A 21 -11.05 -1.92 -3.18
CA ILE A 21 -9.83 -2.69 -2.87
C ILE A 21 -9.50 -3.66 -4.00
N LYS A 22 -10.51 -4.36 -4.53
CA LYS A 22 -10.35 -5.41 -5.55
C LYS A 22 -10.02 -4.87 -6.94
N ASP A 23 -10.68 -3.79 -7.37
CA ASP A 23 -10.61 -3.36 -8.77
C ASP A 23 -9.92 -1.99 -8.94
N ARG A 24 -10.26 -1.01 -8.08
CA ARG A 24 -9.79 0.37 -8.27
C ARG A 24 -8.35 0.58 -7.81
N ILE A 25 -7.97 0.03 -6.65
CA ILE A 25 -6.60 0.19 -6.14
C ILE A 25 -5.56 -0.47 -7.08
N PRO A 26 -5.77 -1.68 -7.62
CA PRO A 26 -4.86 -2.24 -8.64
C PRO A 26 -4.72 -1.37 -9.89
N GLN A 27 -5.81 -0.73 -10.34
CA GLN A 27 -5.76 0.20 -11.48
C GLN A 27 -4.91 1.44 -11.15
N ILE A 28 -5.04 1.99 -9.95
CA ILE A 28 -4.22 3.13 -9.48
C ILE A 28 -2.73 2.75 -9.48
N LEU A 29 -2.38 1.59 -8.89
CA LEU A 29 -1.00 1.11 -8.85
C LEU A 29 -0.43 0.85 -10.24
N THR A 30 -1.24 0.28 -11.14
CA THR A 30 -0.84 0.05 -12.54
C THR A 30 -0.57 1.37 -13.24
N LYS A 31 -1.44 2.37 -13.08
CA LYS A 31 -1.24 3.71 -13.65
C LYS A 31 -0.01 4.42 -13.07
N ALA A 32 0.32 4.21 -11.80
CA ALA A 32 1.55 4.73 -11.19
C ALA A 32 2.80 4.11 -11.84
N ILE A 33 2.80 2.77 -12.02
CA ILE A 33 3.87 2.04 -12.73
C ILE A 33 4.02 2.55 -14.18
N ASP A 34 2.91 2.66 -14.92
CA ASP A 34 2.92 3.16 -16.29
C ASP A 34 3.44 4.60 -16.38
N THR A 35 3.23 5.39 -15.33
CA THR A 35 3.75 6.76 -15.28
C THR A 35 5.26 6.77 -15.10
N LEU A 36 5.82 5.95 -14.21
CA LEU A 36 7.28 5.82 -14.07
C LEU A 36 7.94 5.38 -15.38
N HIS A 37 7.37 4.36 -16.04
CA HIS A 37 7.90 3.84 -17.30
C HIS A 37 7.93 4.91 -18.42
N ARG A 38 6.89 5.77 -18.49
CA ARG A 38 6.82 6.86 -19.48
C ARG A 38 7.86 7.97 -19.24
N HIS A 39 8.32 8.16 -18.01
CA HIS A 39 9.32 9.19 -17.65
C HIS A 39 10.76 8.67 -17.69
N LYS A 40 10.98 7.40 -18.07
CA LYS A 40 12.32 6.79 -18.14
C LYS A 40 13.34 7.64 -18.92
N SER A 41 12.95 8.16 -20.10
CA SER A 41 13.81 9.02 -20.91
C SER A 41 14.17 10.32 -20.20
N GLU A 42 13.21 10.94 -19.51
CA GLU A 42 13.44 12.15 -18.72
C GLU A 42 14.38 11.88 -17.53
N PHE A 43 14.20 10.75 -16.85
CA PHE A 43 15.09 10.35 -15.74
C PHE A 43 16.51 10.08 -16.24
N PHE A 44 16.67 9.48 -17.42
CA PHE A 44 17.98 9.29 -18.04
C PHE A 44 18.63 10.63 -18.40
N GLU A 45 17.88 11.56 -19.00
CA GLU A 45 18.39 12.87 -19.39
C GLU A 45 18.87 13.68 -18.16
N LYS A 46 18.10 13.67 -17.06
CA LYS A 46 18.40 14.46 -15.86
C LYS A 46 19.40 13.80 -14.91
N HIS A 47 19.44 12.47 -14.85
CA HIS A 47 20.16 11.73 -13.81
C HIS A 47 21.04 10.58 -14.35
N GLY A 48 21.11 10.40 -15.67
CA GLY A 48 21.85 9.33 -16.32
C GLY A 48 21.35 7.94 -15.94
N GLU A 49 22.25 6.96 -15.95
CA GLU A 49 21.93 5.57 -15.56
C GLU A 49 21.44 5.44 -14.11
N LYS A 50 21.80 6.37 -13.21
CA LYS A 50 21.26 6.35 -11.84
C LYS A 50 19.75 6.61 -11.82
N GLY A 51 19.25 7.45 -12.72
CA GLY A 51 17.82 7.72 -12.83
C GLY A 51 17.04 6.52 -13.34
N THR A 52 17.56 5.82 -14.34
CA THR A 52 16.93 4.61 -14.91
C THR A 52 16.95 3.44 -13.94
N GLU A 53 18.03 3.25 -13.17
CA GLU A 53 18.09 2.21 -12.14
C GLU A 53 17.14 2.50 -10.96
N ALA A 54 17.03 3.78 -10.54
CA ALA A 54 16.06 4.18 -9.53
C ALA A 54 14.60 3.97 -10.00
N GLU A 55 14.31 4.29 -11.26
CA GLU A 55 13.00 4.04 -11.89
C GLU A 55 12.64 2.55 -11.90
N LYS A 56 13.56 1.68 -12.35
CA LYS A 56 13.36 0.22 -12.32
C LYS A 56 13.12 -0.30 -10.90
N LYS A 57 13.86 0.21 -9.92
CA LYS A 57 13.69 -0.16 -8.50
C LYS A 57 12.31 0.22 -7.99
N ALA A 58 11.87 1.45 -8.25
CA ALA A 58 10.53 1.92 -7.86
C ALA A 58 9.42 1.08 -8.52
N ILE A 59 9.54 0.76 -9.83
CA ILE A 59 8.59 -0.11 -10.54
C ILE A 59 8.53 -1.51 -9.91
N SER A 60 9.68 -2.09 -9.56
CA SER A 60 9.75 -3.40 -8.91
C SER A 60 9.00 -3.40 -7.57
N LEU A 61 9.23 -2.36 -6.74
CA LEU A 61 8.57 -2.20 -5.45
C LEU A 61 7.05 -1.98 -5.57
N LEU A 62 6.61 -1.16 -6.52
CA LEU A 62 5.18 -0.96 -6.79
C LEU A 62 4.51 -2.21 -7.36
N SER A 63 5.22 -2.99 -8.19
CA SER A 63 4.72 -4.27 -8.71
C SER A 63 4.56 -5.29 -7.58
N LYS A 64 5.51 -5.32 -6.64
CA LYS A 64 5.41 -6.13 -5.42
C LYS A 64 4.22 -5.70 -4.57
N LEU A 65 4.03 -4.40 -4.35
CA LEU A 65 2.89 -3.85 -3.61
C LEU A 65 1.55 -4.24 -4.24
N ARG A 66 1.44 -4.16 -5.57
CA ARG A 66 0.24 -4.61 -6.30
C ARG A 66 -0.02 -6.10 -6.09
N ASN A 67 1.01 -6.94 -6.16
CA ASN A 67 0.88 -8.38 -5.91
C ASN A 67 0.45 -8.67 -4.47
N GLU A 68 1.05 -8.00 -3.48
CA GLU A 68 0.68 -8.10 -2.07
C GLU A 68 -0.82 -7.82 -1.87
N LEU A 69 -1.34 -6.75 -2.49
CA LEU A 69 -2.76 -6.42 -2.46
C LEU A 69 -3.63 -7.47 -3.16
N GLN A 70 -3.29 -7.88 -4.38
CA GLN A 70 -4.11 -8.82 -5.16
C GLN A 70 -4.17 -10.22 -4.56
N THR A 71 -3.18 -10.59 -3.74
CA THR A 71 -3.10 -11.90 -3.07
C THR A 71 -3.42 -11.83 -1.57
N ASP A 72 -4.02 -10.72 -1.12
CA ASP A 72 -4.42 -10.45 0.26
C ASP A 72 -3.32 -10.78 1.29
N LYS A 73 -2.07 -10.41 0.97
CA LYS A 73 -0.95 -10.63 1.90
C LYS A 73 -1.10 -9.78 3.16
N PRO A 74 -0.54 -10.22 4.30
CA PRO A 74 -0.46 -9.39 5.49
C PRO A 74 0.21 -8.05 5.21
N ILE A 75 -0.31 -6.99 5.83
CA ILE A 75 0.28 -5.65 5.83
C ILE A 75 1.59 -5.69 6.62
N ILE A 76 2.67 -5.17 6.03
CA ILE A 76 4.02 -5.19 6.59
C ILE A 76 4.45 -3.81 7.11
N PRO A 77 5.32 -3.75 8.14
CA PRO A 77 5.89 -2.48 8.61
C PRO A 77 6.65 -1.74 7.52
N PHE A 78 6.66 -0.42 7.62
CA PHE A 78 7.51 0.45 6.82
C PHE A 78 8.96 0.34 7.29
N VAL A 79 9.88 0.37 6.33
CA VAL A 79 11.31 0.14 6.55
C VAL A 79 12.16 1.37 6.22
N GLU A 80 11.71 2.23 5.30
CA GLU A 80 12.46 3.42 4.93
C GLU A 80 12.26 4.52 5.98
N LYS A 81 13.34 5.18 6.40
CA LYS A 81 13.25 6.26 7.38
C LYS A 81 12.59 7.48 6.77
N PHE A 82 11.47 7.89 7.36
CA PHE A 82 10.76 9.13 7.06
C PHE A 82 10.16 9.69 8.35
N VAL A 83 9.67 10.93 8.31
CA VAL A 83 9.18 11.65 9.49
C VAL A 83 8.05 10.91 10.24
N ASP A 84 7.31 10.05 9.54
CA ASP A 84 6.14 9.35 10.04
C ASP A 84 6.29 7.82 10.12
N THR A 85 7.47 7.26 9.78
CA THR A 85 7.67 5.80 9.69
C THR A 85 7.34 5.10 11.01
N ASP A 86 7.84 5.64 12.13
CA ASP A 86 7.59 5.05 13.46
C ASP A 86 6.12 5.18 13.88
N ILE A 87 5.47 6.31 13.55
CA ILE A 87 4.05 6.54 13.83
C ILE A 87 3.19 5.52 13.06
N TRP A 88 3.51 5.28 11.79
CA TRP A 88 2.82 4.28 10.97
C TRP A 88 2.99 2.86 11.50
N ASN A 89 4.21 2.51 11.94
CA ASN A 89 4.48 1.19 12.49
C ASN A 89 3.76 0.97 13.82
N GLN A 90 3.72 1.98 14.70
CA GLN A 90 2.91 1.95 15.91
C GLN A 90 1.41 1.82 15.60
N TYR A 91 0.93 2.50 14.55
CA TYR A 91 -0.47 2.37 14.13
C TYR A 91 -0.78 0.98 13.58
N LEU A 92 0.14 0.34 12.85
CA LEU A 92 0.00 -1.05 12.41
C LEU A 92 -0.05 -2.03 13.60
N GLU A 93 0.80 -1.84 14.62
CA GLU A 93 0.77 -2.62 15.85
C GLU A 93 -0.56 -2.44 16.58
N TYR A 94 -1.07 -1.21 16.65
CA TYR A 94 -2.40 -0.93 17.18
C TYR A 94 -3.48 -1.65 16.38
N GLN A 95 -3.48 -1.59 15.05
CA GLN A 95 -4.43 -2.33 14.20
C GLN A 95 -4.36 -3.84 14.46
N GLN A 96 -3.16 -4.39 14.63
CA GLN A 96 -2.98 -5.81 15.01
C GLN A 96 -3.57 -6.12 16.39
N SER A 97 -3.47 -5.20 17.36
CA SER A 97 -4.05 -5.39 18.71
C SER A 97 -5.57 -5.39 18.74
N LEU A 98 -6.23 -4.85 17.70
CA LEU A 98 -7.69 -4.84 17.58
C LEU A 98 -8.26 -6.16 17.05
N LEU A 99 -7.39 -7.06 16.57
CA LEU A 99 -7.76 -8.36 16.02
C LEU A 99 -7.79 -9.43 17.12
N ASN A 100 -8.77 -10.34 17.04
CA ASN A 100 -8.78 -11.52 17.88
C ASN A 100 -7.82 -12.58 17.31
N GLU A 101 -7.49 -13.61 18.10
CA GLU A 101 -6.60 -14.70 17.67
C GLU A 101 -7.04 -15.37 16.34
N ASN A 102 -8.36 -15.48 16.12
CA ASN A 102 -8.93 -16.08 14.93
C ASN A 102 -8.86 -15.19 13.68
N ASP A 103 -8.67 -13.88 13.85
CA ASP A 103 -8.67 -12.90 12.75
C ASP A 103 -7.32 -12.83 12.03
N GLY A 104 -6.26 -13.36 12.66
CA GLY A 104 -4.92 -13.44 12.12
C GLY A 104 -4.20 -12.08 12.09
N LYS A 105 -3.63 -11.72 10.94
CA LYS A 105 -2.89 -10.46 10.74
C LYS A 105 -3.70 -9.44 9.93
N PRO A 106 -3.48 -8.13 10.15
CA PRO A 106 -4.00 -7.09 9.27
C PRO A 106 -3.61 -7.41 7.82
N ARG A 107 -4.60 -7.45 6.93
CA ARG A 107 -4.46 -7.72 5.50
C ARG A 107 -5.46 -6.88 4.70
N TRP A 108 -5.28 -6.84 3.38
CA TRP A 108 -5.92 -5.89 2.47
C TRP A 108 -7.45 -5.97 2.48
N PHE A 109 -8.01 -7.17 2.49
CA PHE A 109 -9.47 -7.34 2.45
C PHE A 109 -10.09 -7.40 3.85
N TYR A 110 -9.31 -7.62 4.91
CA TYR A 110 -9.83 -7.73 6.27
C TYR A 110 -9.84 -6.38 7.02
N SER A 111 -8.76 -5.61 6.89
CA SER A 111 -8.53 -4.42 7.72
C SER A 111 -9.48 -3.26 7.34
N PRO A 112 -9.63 -2.23 8.21
CA PRO A 112 -10.44 -1.06 7.89
C PRO A 112 -10.03 -0.44 6.55
N TRP A 113 -11.01 -0.19 5.68
CA TRP A 113 -10.79 0.33 4.32
C TRP A 113 -9.97 1.62 4.32
N LEU A 114 -10.26 2.53 5.26
CA LEU A 114 -9.49 3.76 5.46
C LEU A 114 -8.00 3.48 5.70
N PHE A 115 -7.69 2.53 6.58
CA PHE A 115 -6.30 2.15 6.85
C PHE A 115 -5.64 1.54 5.61
N VAL A 116 -6.35 0.67 4.90
CA VAL A 116 -5.87 0.00 3.67
C VAL A 116 -5.51 1.01 2.58
N GLU A 117 -6.38 1.98 2.31
CA GLU A 117 -6.14 3.01 1.29
C GLU A 117 -4.97 3.92 1.67
N CYS A 118 -4.93 4.40 2.93
CA CYS A 118 -3.83 5.26 3.37
C CYS A 118 -2.49 4.50 3.39
N TYR A 119 -2.48 3.23 3.81
CA TYR A 119 -1.30 2.37 3.76
C TYR A 119 -0.78 2.22 2.33
N MET A 120 -1.68 2.00 1.36
CA MET A 120 -1.32 1.89 -0.06
C MET A 120 -0.57 3.14 -0.56
N TYR A 121 -1.11 4.34 -0.34
CA TYR A 121 -0.46 5.57 -0.76
C TYR A 121 0.87 5.80 -0.03
N ARG A 122 0.96 5.45 1.26
CA ARG A 122 2.22 5.57 2.00
C ARG A 122 3.28 4.57 1.54
N ARG A 123 2.89 3.37 1.08
CA ARG A 123 3.80 2.39 0.44
C ARG A 123 4.23 2.84 -0.95
N ILE A 124 3.37 3.53 -1.72
CA ILE A 124 3.81 4.20 -2.95
C ILE A 124 4.90 5.22 -2.62
N HIS A 125 4.67 6.08 -1.64
CA HIS A 125 5.67 7.07 -1.24
C HIS A 125 6.98 6.42 -0.79
N GLU A 126 6.92 5.37 0.04
CA GLU A 126 8.09 4.58 0.46
C GLU A 126 8.90 4.09 -0.75
N ALA A 127 8.24 3.53 -1.77
CA ALA A 127 8.92 3.04 -2.97
C ALA A 127 9.67 4.12 -3.75
N ILE A 128 9.27 5.39 -3.62
CA ILE A 128 9.91 6.53 -4.28
C ILE A 128 11.09 7.08 -3.47
N ILE A 129 10.99 7.10 -2.13
CA ILE A 129 12.05 7.63 -1.27
C ILE A 129 13.13 6.60 -0.93
N GLN A 130 12.88 5.31 -1.18
CA GLN A 130 13.77 4.21 -0.82
C GLN A 130 15.08 4.24 -1.62
N ARG A 131 16.16 4.62 -0.95
CA ARG A 131 17.51 4.77 -1.52
C ARG A 131 18.16 3.43 -1.84
#